data_AF-A0A0B2R0S1-F1
#
_entry.id   AF-A0A0B2R0S1-F1
#
_cell.length_a   1.000
_cell.length_b   1.000
_cell.length_c   1.000
_cell.angle_alpha   90.00
_cell.angle_beta   90.00
_cell.angle_gamma   90.00
#
_symmetry.space_group_name_H-M   'P 1'
#
loop_
_entity.id
_entity.type
_entity.pdbx_description
1 polymer ?
#
loop_
_entity_poly.entity_id
_entity_poly.type
_entity_poly.pdbx_seq_one_letter_code
_entity_poly.pdbx_strand_id
1 'polypeptide(L)' 'WEIIKEDVLRFLKEFHRNRILPRGTNSSFIALIAKFDNPQSLDNIRPISLVGRLYKIFSKTLANKMRKVI' A
#
# COMPACT_ATOMS: atom_id res chain seq x y z
N TRP A 1 -2.35 8.93 16.75
CA TRP A 1 -3.31 9.42 15.74
C TRP A 1 -3.28 10.93 15.70
N GLU A 2 -3.34 11.58 16.87
CA GLU A 2 -3.22 13.03 17.07
C GLU A 2 -2.18 13.76 16.19
N ILE A 3 -1.00 13.19 15.96
CA ILE A 3 0.06 13.84 15.17
C ILE A 3 -0.17 13.69 13.65
N ILE A 4 -0.54 12.51 13.18
CA ILE A 4 -0.54 12.17 11.74
C ILE A 4 -1.91 12.32 11.06
N LYS A 5 -2.97 12.54 11.86
CA LYS A 5 -4.36 12.53 11.39
C LYS A 5 -4.59 13.57 10.30
N GLU A 6 -4.11 14.79 10.51
CA GLU A 6 -4.33 15.88 9.59
C GLU A 6 -3.68 15.64 8.24
N ASP A 7 -2.45 15.12 8.23
CA ASP A 7 -1.71 14.81 7.01
C ASP A 7 -2.38 13.70 6.21
N VAL A 8 -2.82 12.62 6.87
CA VAL A 8 -3.53 11.51 6.22
C VAL A 8 -4.85 12.01 5.61
N LEU A 9 -5.62 12.82 6.34
CA LEU A 9 -6.89 13.36 5.85
C LEU A 9 -6.67 14.35 4.70
N ARG A 10 -5.65 15.21 4.78
CA ARG A 10 -5.27 16.14 3.72
C ARG A 10 -4.91 15.39 2.44
N PHE A 11 -4.04 14.39 2.54
CA PHE A 11 -3.67 13.52 1.43
C PHE A 11 -4.89 12.88 0.74
N LEU A 12 -5.82 12.31 1.52
CA LEU A 12 -7.02 11.68 0.96
C LEU A 12 -7.95 12.70 0.29
N LYS A 13 -8.08 13.91 0.85
CA LYS A 13 -8.89 15.00 0.28
C LYS A 13 -8.30 15.50 -1.05
N GLU A 14 -6.99 15.72 -1.09
CA GLU A 14 -6.30 16.17 -2.31
C GLU A 14 -6.41 15.14 -3.42
N PHE A 15 -6.20 13.85 -3.12
CA PHE A 15 -6.45 12.78 -4.08
C PHE A 15 -7.91 12.79 -4.55
N HIS A 16 -8.88 12.92 -3.65
CA HIS A 16 -10.28 12.89 -4.02
C HIS A 16 -10.67 14.03 -4.97
N ARG A 17 -10.12 15.23 -4.74
CA ARG A 17 -10.35 16.43 -5.55
C ARG A 17 -9.64 16.35 -6.91
N ASN A 18 -8.36 16.00 -6.91
CA ASN A 18 -7.49 16.13 -8.08
C ASN A 18 -7.32 14.83 -8.87
N ARG A 19 -7.71 13.69 -8.28
CA ARG A 19 -7.51 12.32 -8.83
C ARG A 19 -6.06 11.95 -9.13
N ILE A 20 -5.12 12.70 -8.55
CA ILE A 20 -3.68 12.51 -8.71
C ILE A 20 -3.11 11.98 -7.40
N LEU A 21 -2.32 10.91 -7.47
CA LEU A 21 -1.47 10.47 -6.37
C LEU A 21 -0.12 11.20 -6.47
N PRO A 22 0.37 11.82 -5.37
CA PRO A 22 1.72 12.38 -5.34
C PRO A 22 2.77 11.35 -5.77
N ARG A 23 3.78 11.80 -6.51
CA ARG A 23 4.85 10.93 -7.00
C ARG A 23 5.52 10.18 -5.85
N GLY A 24 5.81 8.90 -6.06
CA GLY A 24 6.43 8.04 -5.05
C GLY A 24 5.46 7.43 -4.03
N THR A 25 4.19 7.87 -3.99
CA THR A 25 3.20 7.32 -3.05
C THR A 25 2.97 5.81 -3.27
N ASN A 26 2.93 5.37 -4.52
CA ASN A 26 2.77 3.96 -4.91
C ASN A 26 4.13 3.23 -5.08
N SER A 27 5.24 3.84 -4.66
CA SER A 27 6.53 3.17 -4.66
C SER A 27 6.51 1.97 -3.71
N SER A 28 7.18 0.89 -4.11
CA SER A 28 7.25 -0.35 -3.34
C SER A 28 8.65 -0.95 -3.41
N PHE A 29 9.07 -1.54 -2.31
CA PHE A 29 10.24 -2.42 -2.28
C PHE A 29 9.80 -3.87 -2.41
N ILE A 30 10.52 -4.67 -3.18
CA ILE A 30 10.31 -6.12 -3.22
C ILE A 30 11.19 -6.73 -2.15
N ALA A 31 10.59 -7.38 -1.16
CA ALA A 31 11.31 -8.20 -0.20
C ALA A 31 11.07 -9.67 -0.50
N LEU A 32 12.14 -10.45 -0.44
CA LEU A 32 12.14 -11.89 -0.70
C LEU A 32 12.05 -12.63 0.63
N ILE A 33 10.97 -13.38 0.85
CA ILE A 33 10.75 -14.17 2.06
C ILE A 33 10.85 -15.66 1.73
N ALA A 34 11.73 -16.38 2.42
CA ALA A 34 11.83 -17.83 2.31
C ALA A 34 10.52 -18.50 2.76
N LYS A 35 10.04 -19.51 2.03
CA LYS A 35 8.83 -20.28 2.40
C LYS A 35 9.09 -21.26 3.55
N PHE A 36 10.31 -21.73 3.69
CA PHE A 36 10.79 -22.70 4.70
C PHE A 36 12.30 -22.54 4.90
N ASP A 37 12.85 -23.22 5.90
CA ASP A 37 14.27 -23.12 6.26
C ASP A 37 15.19 -23.63 5.13
N ASN A 38 16.29 -22.91 4.91
CA ASN A 38 17.32 -23.24 3.92
C ASN A 38 16.81 -23.41 2.46
N PRO A 39 16.18 -22.37 1.87
CA PRO A 39 15.63 -22.44 0.52
C PRO A 39 16.72 -22.69 -0.53
N GLN A 40 16.53 -23.70 -1.37
CA GLN A 40 17.52 -24.14 -2.37
C GLN A 40 17.27 -23.59 -3.79
N SER A 41 16.14 -22.94 -4.03
CA SER A 41 15.77 -22.41 -5.36
C SER A 41 14.89 -21.17 -5.23
N LEU A 42 14.80 -20.37 -6.30
CA LEU A 42 13.97 -19.17 -6.34
C LEU A 42 12.47 -19.49 -6.18
N ASP A 43 12.03 -20.67 -6.61
CA ASP A 43 10.64 -21.13 -6.40
C ASP A 43 10.29 -21.30 -4.91
N ASN A 44 11.29 -21.45 -4.05
CA ASN A 44 11.13 -21.56 -2.60
C ASN A 44 11.07 -20.20 -1.89
N ILE A 45 11.11 -19.10 -2.65
CA ILE A 45 11.04 -17.74 -2.15
C ILE A 45 9.72 -17.11 -2.61
N ARG A 46 9.05 -16.40 -1.69
CA ARG A 46 7.86 -15.59 -1.98
C ARG A 46 8.26 -14.12 -2.05
N PRO A 47 8.12 -13.45 -3.20
CA PRO A 47 8.26 -12.00 -3.24
C PRO A 47 7.05 -11.36 -2.55
N ILE A 48 7.29 -10.36 -1.70
CA ILE A 48 6.26 -9.50 -1.13
C ILE A 48 6.54 -8.05 -1.50
N SER A 49 5.49 -7.28 -1.80
CA SER A 49 5.59 -5.85 -2.04
C SER A 49 5.43 -5.08 -0.74
N LEU A 50 6.51 -4.48 -0.27
CA LEU A 50 6.53 -3.54 0.83
C LEU A 50 6.16 -2.15 0.31
N VAL A 51 4.86 -1.85 0.39
CA VAL A 51 4.30 -0.53 0.04
C VAL A 51 4.17 0.38 1.26
N GLY A 52 4.29 1.69 1.03
CA GLY A 52 4.14 2.71 2.06
C GLY A 52 2.78 2.68 2.76
N ARG A 53 2.75 3.02 4.06
CA ARG A 53 1.54 2.94 4.89
C ARG A 53 0.40 3.85 4.39
N LEU A 54 0.72 5.02 3.83
CA LEU A 54 -0.27 5.93 3.22
C LEU A 54 -0.98 5.27 2.03
N TYR A 55 -0.24 4.59 1.16
CA TYR A 55 -0.81 3.85 0.04
C TYR A 55 -1.68 2.67 0.49
N LYS A 56 -1.30 1.97 1.57
CA LYS A 56 -2.14 0.91 2.18
C LYS A 56 -3.49 1.46 2.69
N ILE A 57 -3.48 2.61 3.35
CA ILE A 57 -4.71 3.26 3.81
C ILE A 57 -5.58 3.61 2.60
N PHE A 58 -4.99 4.27 1.60
CA PHE A 58 -5.67 4.65 0.37
C PHE A 58 -6.32 3.46 -0.35
N SER A 59 -5.53 2.41 -0.64
CA SER A 59 -6.00 1.21 -1.33
C SER A 59 -7.11 0.51 -0.55
N LYS A 60 -7.01 0.44 0.79
CA LYS A 60 -8.07 -0.13 1.63
C LYS A 60 -9.36 0.69 1.58
N THR A 61 -9.26 2.03 1.62
CA THR A 61 -10.42 2.91 1.47
C THR A 61 -11.10 2.71 0.12
N LEU A 62 -10.33 2.57 -0.96
CA LEU A 62 -10.86 2.33 -2.29
C LEU A 62 -11.54 0.95 -2.38
N ALA A 63 -10.89 -0.11 -1.92
CA ALA A 63 -11.45 -1.46 -1.89
C ALA A 63 -12.78 -1.51 -1.12
N ASN A 64 -12.86 -0.83 0.04
CA ASN A 64 -14.09 -0.75 0.82
C ASN A 64 -15.22 0.00 0.09
N LYS A 65 -14.90 0.97 -0.78
CA LYS A 65 -15.89 1.65 -1.63
C LYS A 65 -16.35 0.74 -2.77
N MET A 66 -15.42 0.04 -3.41
CA MET A 66 -15.73 -0.88 -4.51
C MET A 66 -16.63 -2.03 -4.04
N ARG A 67 -16.40 -2.58 -2.84
CA ARG A 67 -17.26 -3.62 -2.24
C ARG A 67 -18.74 -3.20 -2.05
N LYS A 68 -19.08 -1.92 -2.13
CA LYS A 68 -20.48 -1.47 -2.04
C LYS A 68 -21.20 -1.49 -3.38
N VAL A 69 -20.45 -1.57 -4.48
CA VAL A 69 -20.95 -1.46 -5.86
C VAL A 69 -20.66 -2.72 -6.68
N ILE A 70 -19.91 -3.67 -6.11
CA ILE A 70 -19.69 -5.03 -6.57
C ILE A 70 -20.36 -5.94 -5.55
#